data_AF-A0A0G0BZR7-F1
#
_entry.id   AF-A0A0G0BZR7-F1
#
_cell.length_a   1.000
_cell.length_b   1.000
_cell.length_c   1.000
_cell.angle_alpha   90.00
_cell.angle_beta   90.00
_cell.angle_gamma   90.00
#
_symmetry.space_group_name_H-M   'P 1'
#
loop_
_entity.id
_entity.type
_entity.pdbx_description
1 polymer ?
#
loop_
_entity_poly.entity_id
_entity_poly.type
_entity_poly.pdbx_seq_one_letter_code
_entity_poly.pdbx_strand_id
1 'polypeptide(L)'
;MKSIHFSLIKGVKKMAIETYLIEESEKMIAEPEHLEEWLKTVEELGLEGQKKLTKEEKSPIPFPKMRRVEYRVYETLCPNKEDVLKYSNNTIPLRVLSLIALAQREQYFVIIEIWDDHASPDPVAVGFADSSGLYGENRNAFIIARWGDELRSFPELLKIAKEKWTIKNTTELKSRISDAQKKLETIQNQADKYFIGEFVFI
;
A
#
# COMPACT_ATOMS: atom_id res chain seq x y z
N MET A 1 -31.93 -47.99 -9.43
CA MET A 1 -31.21 -47.17 -8.43
C MET A 1 -29.88 -46.74 -9.05
N LYS A 2 -29.75 -45.48 -9.46
CA LYS A 2 -28.49 -44.95 -10.02
C LYS A 2 -27.63 -44.47 -8.86
N SER A 3 -26.49 -45.13 -8.67
CA SER A 3 -25.46 -44.73 -7.70
C SER A 3 -24.81 -43.43 -8.19
N ILE A 4 -24.98 -42.36 -7.44
CA ILE A 4 -24.34 -41.08 -7.71
C ILE A 4 -22.97 -41.12 -7.04
N HIS A 5 -21.93 -41.30 -7.84
CA HIS A 5 -20.55 -41.12 -7.41
C HIS A 5 -20.34 -39.65 -7.04
N PHE A 6 -20.21 -39.36 -5.74
CA PHE A 6 -19.66 -38.10 -5.26
C PHE A 6 -18.18 -38.05 -5.65
N SER A 7 -17.86 -37.30 -6.71
CA SER A 7 -16.49 -37.01 -7.10
C SER A 7 -15.82 -36.14 -6.02
N LEU A 8 -14.57 -36.46 -5.71
CA LEU A 8 -13.68 -35.71 -4.80
C LEU A 8 -13.87 -34.19 -4.90
N ILE A 9 -14.25 -33.57 -3.78
CA ILE A 9 -14.14 -32.12 -3.61
C ILE A 9 -12.65 -31.81 -3.60
N LYS A 10 -12.15 -31.21 -4.70
CA LYS A 10 -10.80 -30.66 -4.80
C LYS A 10 -10.56 -29.69 -3.64
N GLY A 11 -9.40 -29.81 -2.97
CA GLY A 11 -9.07 -29.10 -1.75
C GLY A 11 -9.36 -27.59 -1.83
N VAL A 12 -10.12 -27.09 -0.87
CA VAL A 12 -10.39 -25.65 -0.72
C VAL A 12 -9.08 -24.97 -0.32
N LYS A 13 -8.50 -24.18 -1.23
CA LYS A 13 -7.30 -23.37 -0.92
C LYS A 13 -7.71 -22.28 0.06
N LYS A 14 -7.15 -22.32 1.27
CA LYS A 14 -7.44 -21.34 2.32
C LYS A 14 -6.55 -20.11 2.09
N MET A 15 -7.18 -18.93 2.00
CA MET A 15 -6.47 -17.67 1.87
C MET A 15 -5.82 -17.28 3.19
N ALA A 16 -4.54 -16.88 3.15
CA ALA A 16 -3.81 -16.31 4.26
C ALA A 16 -4.16 -14.83 4.42
N ILE A 17 -4.38 -14.39 5.67
CA ILE A 17 -4.77 -13.03 6.01
C ILE A 17 -3.92 -12.59 7.20
N GLU A 18 -3.31 -11.41 7.10
CA GLU A 18 -2.60 -10.75 8.18
C GLU A 18 -3.24 -9.38 8.41
N THR A 19 -3.68 -9.16 9.65
CA THR A 19 -4.37 -7.94 10.09
C THR A 19 -3.47 -7.17 11.02
N TYR A 20 -3.44 -5.86 10.89
CA TYR A 20 -2.58 -4.98 11.69
C TYR A 20 -3.41 -4.18 12.69
N LEU A 21 -4.25 -4.86 13.48
CA LEU A 21 -5.02 -4.22 14.53
C LEU A 21 -4.20 -4.20 15.83
N ILE A 22 -4.11 -3.05 16.48
CA ILE A 22 -3.47 -2.91 17.79
C ILE A 22 -4.48 -3.39 18.84
N GLU A 23 -4.20 -4.52 19.49
CA GLU A 23 -5.12 -5.19 20.42
C GLU A 23 -5.62 -4.28 21.56
N GLU A 24 -4.76 -3.41 22.09
CA GLU A 24 -5.15 -2.44 23.12
C GLU A 24 -6.18 -1.42 22.62
N SER A 25 -6.06 -0.99 21.36
CA SER A 25 -6.99 -0.05 20.75
C SER A 25 -8.31 -0.72 20.35
N GLU A 26 -8.31 -2.03 20.06
CA GLU A 26 -9.53 -2.79 19.79
C GLU A 26 -10.50 -2.78 20.98
N LYS A 27 -9.96 -2.93 22.20
CA LYS A 27 -10.78 -2.87 23.43
C LYS A 27 -11.44 -1.51 23.62
N MET A 28 -10.72 -0.42 23.34
CA MET A 28 -11.25 0.94 23.42
C MET A 28 -12.38 1.20 22.40
N ILE A 29 -12.42 0.44 21.31
CA ILE A 29 -13.48 0.52 20.29
C ILE A 29 -14.69 -0.32 20.70
N ALA A 30 -14.45 -1.50 21.25
CA ALA A 30 -15.50 -2.44 21.62
C ALA A 30 -16.23 -2.03 22.90
N GLU A 31 -15.52 -1.39 23.84
CA GLU A 31 -15.99 -1.13 25.21
C GLU A 31 -15.80 0.36 25.55
N PRO A 32 -16.90 1.15 25.63
CA PRO A 32 -16.82 2.59 25.91
C PRO A 32 -16.11 2.94 27.22
N GLU A 33 -16.23 2.06 28.22
CA GLU A 33 -15.60 2.19 29.54
C GLU A 33 -14.07 2.29 29.44
N HIS A 34 -13.46 1.54 28.52
CA HIS A 34 -12.02 1.60 28.28
C HIS A 34 -11.57 2.89 27.58
N LEU A 35 -12.42 3.46 26.72
CA LEU A 35 -12.14 4.76 26.12
C LEU A 35 -12.20 5.89 27.17
N GLU A 36 -13.20 5.85 28.06
CA GLU A 36 -13.32 6.80 29.17
C GLU A 36 -12.12 6.72 30.13
N GLU A 37 -11.70 5.50 30.51
CA GLU A 37 -10.52 5.28 31.35
C GLU A 37 -9.23 5.81 30.69
N TRP A 38 -9.08 5.58 29.38
CA TRP A 38 -7.94 6.09 28.62
C TRP A 38 -7.93 7.63 28.58
N LEU A 39 -9.07 8.25 28.27
CA LEU A 39 -9.20 9.71 28.23
C LEU A 39 -8.90 10.34 29.59
N LYS A 40 -9.41 9.75 30.68
CA LYS A 40 -9.14 10.17 32.05
C LYS A 40 -7.65 10.08 32.38
N THR A 41 -7.01 8.96 32.03
CA THR A 41 -5.56 8.76 32.27
C THR A 41 -4.71 9.75 31.47
N VAL A 42 -5.07 10.01 30.21
CA VAL A 42 -4.41 11.03 29.36
C VAL A 42 -4.55 12.43 29.94
N GLU A 43 -5.70 12.75 30.54
CA GLU A 43 -5.94 14.01 31.22
C GLU A 43 -5.15 14.14 32.52
N GLU A 44 -5.17 13.13 33.39
CA GLU A 44 -4.44 13.09 34.66
C GLU A 44 -2.93 13.24 34.46
N LEU A 45 -2.38 12.64 33.39
CA LEU A 45 -0.96 12.74 33.04
C LEU A 45 -0.59 14.01 32.26
N GLY A 46 -1.56 14.86 31.87
CA GLY A 46 -1.31 16.07 31.09
C GLY A 46 -0.77 15.81 29.67
N LEU A 47 -1.12 14.67 29.05
CA LEU A 47 -0.59 14.25 27.75
C LEU A 47 -1.33 14.91 26.57
N GLU A 48 -1.15 16.22 26.39
CA GLU A 48 -1.83 17.00 25.33
C GLU A 48 -1.62 16.45 23.91
N GLY A 49 -0.44 15.86 23.65
CA GLY A 49 -0.14 15.22 22.37
C GLY A 49 -1.04 14.02 22.06
N GLN A 50 -1.45 13.26 23.09
CA GLN A 50 -2.34 12.12 22.94
C GLN A 50 -3.79 12.57 22.70
N LYS A 51 -4.22 13.67 23.33
CA LYS A 51 -5.54 14.27 23.08
C LYS A 51 -5.75 14.65 21.61
N LYS A 52 -4.67 14.96 20.86
CA LYS A 52 -4.73 15.26 19.42
C LYS A 52 -4.91 14.04 18.53
N LEU A 53 -4.74 12.82 19.06
CA LEU A 53 -4.89 11.57 18.30
C LEU A 53 -6.33 11.10 18.21
N THR A 54 -7.22 11.65 19.04
CA THR A 54 -8.65 11.39 19.01
C THR A 54 -9.39 12.59 18.42
N LYS A 55 -10.46 12.32 17.67
CA LYS A 55 -11.42 13.35 17.25
C LYS A 55 -12.66 13.16 18.11
N GLU A 56 -13.09 14.21 18.82
CA GLU A 56 -14.41 14.37 19.45
C GLU A 56 -15.16 13.04 19.69
N GLU A 57 -14.80 12.35 20.78
CA GLU A 57 -15.42 11.10 21.27
C GLU A 57 -15.10 9.79 20.51
N LYS A 58 -14.19 9.83 19.54
CA LYS A 58 -13.73 8.61 18.84
C LYS A 58 -12.44 8.06 19.43
N SER A 59 -12.30 6.74 19.37
CA SER A 59 -11.06 6.08 19.72
C SER A 59 -9.90 6.54 18.83
N PRO A 60 -8.65 6.40 19.27
CA PRO A 60 -7.50 6.58 18.39
C PRO A 60 -7.52 5.56 17.23
N ILE A 61 -6.80 5.87 16.15
CA ILE A 61 -6.65 4.97 15.00
C ILE A 61 -6.00 3.65 15.48
N PRO A 62 -6.69 2.50 15.39
CA PRO A 62 -6.22 1.23 15.96
C PRO A 62 -5.28 0.47 15.01
N PHE A 63 -4.71 1.16 14.04
CA PHE A 63 -3.83 0.60 13.01
C PHE A 63 -2.45 1.22 13.16
N PRO A 64 -1.36 0.48 12.93
CA PRO A 64 -0.02 1.02 13.00
C PRO A 64 0.25 1.91 11.78
N LYS A 65 0.87 3.06 12.04
CA LYS A 65 1.42 3.91 10.99
C LYS A 65 2.54 3.18 10.28
N MET A 66 2.50 3.15 8.95
CA MET A 66 3.56 2.54 8.15
C MET A 66 4.86 3.31 8.32
N ARG A 67 5.95 2.60 8.59
CA ARG A 67 7.29 3.17 8.51
C ARG A 67 7.61 3.47 7.05
N ARG A 68 8.52 4.42 6.81
CA ARG A 68 8.95 4.80 5.45
C ARG A 68 9.45 3.60 4.64
N VAL A 69 10.08 2.63 5.29
CA VAL A 69 10.56 1.39 4.64
C VAL A 69 9.39 0.51 4.21
N GLU A 70 8.41 0.27 5.08
CA GLU A 70 7.21 -0.52 4.75
C GLU A 70 6.44 0.11 3.61
N TYR A 71 6.19 1.41 3.69
CA TYR A 71 5.51 2.16 2.64
C TYR A 71 6.19 1.96 1.28
N ARG A 72 7.51 2.15 1.21
CA ARG A 72 8.29 1.99 -0.04
C ARG A 72 8.29 0.55 -0.56
N VAL A 73 8.34 -0.43 0.34
CA VAL A 73 8.28 -1.85 -0.02
C VAL A 73 6.95 -2.15 -0.68
N TYR A 74 5.84 -1.83 -0.02
CA TYR A 74 4.51 -2.09 -0.58
C TYR A 74 4.24 -1.25 -1.82
N GLU A 75 4.67 0.01 -1.90
CA GLU A 75 4.50 0.85 -3.10
C GLU A 75 5.29 0.32 -4.30
N THR A 76 6.47 -0.23 -4.07
CA THR A 76 7.30 -0.81 -5.14
C THR A 76 6.69 -2.11 -5.64
N LEU A 77 6.20 -2.92 -4.71
CA LEU A 77 5.70 -4.24 -5.01
C LEU A 77 4.29 -4.20 -5.60
N CYS A 78 3.44 -3.32 -5.09
CA CYS A 78 2.04 -3.13 -5.45
C CYS A 78 1.84 -1.74 -6.10
N PRO A 79 2.19 -1.58 -7.39
CA PRO A 79 2.19 -0.28 -8.06
C PRO A 79 0.79 0.26 -8.35
N ASN A 80 -0.23 -0.60 -8.42
CA ASN A 80 -1.61 -0.17 -8.65
C ASN A 80 -2.22 0.21 -7.32
N LYS A 81 -2.82 1.39 -7.26
CA LYS A 81 -3.48 1.92 -6.08
C LYS A 81 -4.87 2.36 -6.47
N GLU A 82 -5.88 1.76 -5.87
CA GLU A 82 -7.27 2.03 -6.19
C GLU A 82 -8.06 2.28 -4.92
N ASP A 83 -9.03 3.20 -4.99
CA ASP A 83 -9.99 3.42 -3.91
C ASP A 83 -10.70 2.10 -3.57
N VAL A 84 -10.82 1.78 -2.29
CA VAL A 84 -11.48 0.55 -1.81
C VAL A 84 -12.90 0.38 -2.34
N LEU A 85 -13.60 1.47 -2.64
CA LEU A 85 -14.96 1.45 -3.20
C LEU A 85 -15.00 1.06 -4.68
N LYS A 86 -13.87 1.17 -5.39
CA LYS A 86 -13.73 0.87 -6.81
C LYS A 86 -13.00 -0.45 -7.08
N TYR A 87 -12.29 -0.95 -6.07
CA TYR A 87 -11.49 -2.16 -6.18
C TYR A 87 -12.28 -3.36 -6.70
N SER A 88 -11.81 -3.93 -7.81
CA SER A 88 -12.51 -5.03 -8.51
C SER A 88 -11.60 -6.15 -8.99
N ASN A 89 -10.30 -6.10 -8.70
CA ASN A 89 -9.34 -7.09 -9.22
C ASN A 89 -9.50 -8.46 -8.59
N ASN A 90 -9.77 -8.53 -7.28
CA ASN A 90 -10.04 -9.79 -6.57
C ASN A 90 -10.99 -9.60 -5.38
N THR A 91 -11.48 -10.71 -4.85
CA THR A 91 -12.36 -10.70 -3.68
C THR A 91 -11.57 -10.35 -2.42
N ILE A 92 -11.99 -9.28 -1.74
CA ILE A 92 -11.47 -8.93 -0.42
C ILE A 92 -12.04 -9.92 0.61
N PRO A 93 -11.20 -10.55 1.46
CA PRO A 93 -11.70 -11.46 2.49
C PRO A 93 -12.63 -10.77 3.48
N LEU A 94 -13.64 -11.50 3.96
CA LEU A 94 -14.62 -10.96 4.90
C LEU A 94 -13.98 -10.31 6.14
N ARG A 95 -12.90 -10.92 6.67
CA ARG A 95 -12.16 -10.37 7.82
C ARG A 95 -11.54 -9.00 7.50
N VAL A 96 -11.02 -8.82 6.29
CA VAL A 96 -10.46 -7.54 5.85
C VAL A 96 -11.58 -6.52 5.63
N LEU A 97 -12.72 -6.94 5.06
CA LEU A 97 -13.90 -6.10 4.93
C LEU A 97 -14.41 -5.61 6.29
N SER A 98 -14.42 -6.45 7.33
CA SER A 98 -14.81 -6.03 8.69
C SER A 98 -13.94 -4.90 9.23
N LEU A 99 -12.62 -4.94 8.98
CA LEU A 99 -11.70 -3.88 9.40
C LEU A 99 -11.86 -2.60 8.59
N ILE A 100 -12.11 -2.72 7.28
CA ILE A 100 -12.42 -1.57 6.42
C ILE A 100 -13.73 -0.92 6.89
N ALA A 101 -14.77 -1.71 7.16
CA ALA A 101 -16.05 -1.23 7.65
C ALA A 101 -15.92 -0.53 9.00
N LEU A 102 -15.13 -1.08 9.92
CA LEU A 102 -14.76 -0.42 11.17
C LEU A 102 -14.10 0.94 10.89
N ALA A 103 -13.06 0.97 10.06
CA ALA A 103 -12.33 2.20 9.78
C ALA A 103 -13.19 3.28 9.12
N GLN A 104 -14.15 2.90 8.27
CA GLN A 104 -15.12 3.81 7.66
C GLN A 104 -16.14 4.34 8.68
N ARG A 105 -16.72 3.47 9.52
CA ARG A 105 -17.68 3.86 10.57
C ARG A 105 -17.06 4.86 11.55
N GLU A 106 -15.85 4.58 11.98
CA GLU A 106 -15.10 5.44 12.90
C GLU A 106 -14.45 6.65 12.18
N GLN A 107 -14.50 6.71 10.85
CA GLN A 107 -13.92 7.79 10.04
C GLN A 107 -12.44 8.04 10.36
N TYR A 108 -11.67 6.98 10.57
CA TYR A 108 -10.23 7.09 10.86
C TYR A 108 -9.44 7.65 9.69
N PHE A 109 -9.89 7.38 8.46
CA PHE A 109 -9.19 7.71 7.24
C PHE A 109 -10.06 8.55 6.30
N VAL A 110 -9.43 9.49 5.61
CA VAL A 110 -10.05 10.26 4.52
C VAL A 110 -10.27 9.37 3.30
N ILE A 111 -9.31 8.47 3.05
CA ILE A 111 -9.35 7.51 1.95
C ILE A 111 -8.72 6.20 2.39
N ILE A 112 -9.28 5.10 1.89
CA ILE A 112 -8.70 3.76 2.01
C ILE A 112 -8.43 3.28 0.59
N GLU A 113 -7.19 2.89 0.33
CA GLU A 113 -6.77 2.33 -0.95
C GLU A 113 -6.46 0.85 -0.79
N ILE A 114 -6.74 0.08 -1.84
CA ILE A 114 -6.17 -1.25 -2.04
C ILE A 114 -5.01 -1.13 -3.01
N TRP A 115 -3.85 -1.62 -2.59
CA TRP A 115 -2.67 -1.67 -3.43
C TRP A 115 -2.41 -3.10 -3.90
N ASP A 116 -2.20 -3.30 -5.20
CA ASP A 116 -1.82 -4.61 -5.77
C ASP A 116 -0.87 -4.50 -6.98
N ASP A 117 -0.46 -5.65 -7.51
CA ASP A 117 0.33 -5.80 -8.76
C ASP A 117 -0.42 -6.65 -9.80
N HIS A 118 -1.74 -6.86 -9.62
CA HIS A 118 -2.61 -7.83 -10.33
C HIS A 118 -2.14 -9.30 -10.39
N ALA A 119 -0.90 -9.60 -10.03
CA ALA A 119 -0.27 -10.91 -10.15
C ALA A 119 0.46 -11.34 -8.87
N SER A 120 1.36 -10.50 -8.35
CA SER A 120 2.09 -10.76 -7.10
C SER A 120 2.95 -9.53 -6.72
N PRO A 121 3.01 -9.12 -5.45
CA PRO A 121 2.56 -9.86 -4.29
C PRO A 121 1.10 -9.58 -3.92
N ASP A 122 0.69 -10.25 -2.85
CA ASP A 122 -0.58 -10.14 -2.14
C ASP A 122 -1.04 -8.68 -1.94
N PRO A 123 -2.31 -8.36 -2.22
CA PRO A 123 -2.85 -7.03 -1.98
C PRO A 123 -2.73 -6.57 -0.53
N VAL A 124 -2.65 -5.25 -0.36
CA VAL A 124 -2.62 -4.58 0.94
C VAL A 124 -3.65 -3.46 1.00
N ALA A 125 -4.39 -3.39 2.10
CA ALA A 125 -5.30 -2.29 2.42
C ALA A 125 -4.55 -1.22 3.22
N VAL A 126 -4.58 0.02 2.74
CA VAL A 126 -3.86 1.17 3.32
C VAL A 126 -4.83 2.32 3.55
N GLY A 127 -4.90 2.83 4.78
CA GLY A 127 -5.69 4.00 5.15
C GLY A 127 -4.83 5.26 5.25
N PHE A 128 -5.39 6.41 4.85
CA PHE A 128 -4.71 7.71 4.94
C PHE A 128 -5.50 8.66 5.85
N ALA A 129 -4.88 9.13 6.93
CA ALA A 129 -5.54 9.97 7.95
C ALA A 129 -5.81 11.40 7.48
N ASP A 130 -5.13 11.87 6.43
CA ASP A 130 -5.32 13.19 5.84
C ASP A 130 -5.16 13.15 4.31
N SER A 131 -5.61 14.23 3.66
CA SER A 131 -5.49 14.42 2.20
C SER A 131 -4.07 14.78 1.75
N SER A 132 -3.19 15.20 2.67
CA SER A 132 -1.78 15.49 2.34
C SER A 132 -1.02 14.22 1.95
N GLY A 133 -1.46 13.06 2.48
CA GLY A 133 -0.95 11.75 2.12
C GLY A 133 -1.18 11.34 0.66
N LEU A 134 -2.06 12.02 -0.08
CA LEU A 134 -2.27 11.74 -1.51
C LEU A 134 -1.13 12.29 -2.39
N TYR A 135 -0.51 13.40 -1.97
CA TYR A 135 0.48 14.15 -2.76
C TYR A 135 1.66 14.60 -1.88
N GLY A 136 2.52 13.65 -1.45
CA GLY A 136 3.73 14.01 -0.70
C GLY A 136 4.58 12.83 -0.23
N GLU A 137 5.81 13.13 0.23
CA GLU A 137 6.75 12.15 0.80
C GLU A 137 6.43 11.77 2.26
N ASN A 138 5.60 12.55 2.95
CA ASN A 138 5.28 12.38 4.37
C ASN A 138 3.84 11.89 4.55
N ARG A 139 3.56 10.68 4.03
CA ARG A 139 2.20 10.14 4.03
C ARG A 139 1.86 9.59 5.41
N ASN A 140 0.78 10.10 6.00
CA ASN A 140 0.14 9.50 7.18
C ASN A 140 -0.64 8.23 6.77
N ALA A 141 0.10 7.26 6.25
CA ALA A 141 -0.39 5.98 5.77
C ALA A 141 -0.35 4.94 6.90
N PHE A 142 -1.43 4.19 7.02
CA PHE A 142 -1.63 3.16 8.04
C PHE A 142 -1.97 1.85 7.34
N ILE A 143 -1.33 0.77 7.76
CA ILE A 143 -1.61 -0.55 7.18
C ILE A 143 -2.77 -1.19 7.93
N ILE A 144 -3.79 -1.62 7.19
CA ILE A 144 -5.00 -2.23 7.77
C ILE A 144 -4.86 -3.76 7.77
N ALA A 145 -4.60 -4.32 6.59
CA ALA A 145 -4.44 -5.76 6.40
C ALA A 145 -3.74 -6.05 5.07
N ARG A 146 -3.25 -7.28 4.93
CA ARG A 146 -2.83 -7.87 3.65
C ARG A 146 -3.35 -9.30 3.53
N TRP A 147 -3.57 -9.78 2.32
CA TRP A 147 -4.14 -11.10 2.10
C TRP A 147 -3.70 -11.72 0.78
N GLY A 148 -3.63 -13.04 0.73
CA GLY A 148 -3.41 -13.76 -0.50
C GLY A 148 -3.20 -15.25 -0.27
N ASP A 149 -2.63 -15.94 -1.25
CA ASP A 149 -2.47 -17.39 -1.18
C ASP A 149 -1.49 -17.80 -0.07
N GLU A 150 -0.36 -17.10 0.01
CA GLU A 150 0.69 -17.30 1.02
C GLU A 150 1.40 -15.98 1.31
N LEU A 151 1.39 -15.56 2.57
CA LEU A 151 1.96 -14.29 2.97
C LEU A 151 3.47 -14.41 3.21
N ARG A 152 4.27 -13.82 2.31
CA ARG A 152 5.74 -13.72 2.48
C ARG A 152 6.10 -12.86 3.68
N SER A 153 7.16 -13.22 4.39
CA SER A 153 7.66 -12.41 5.50
C SER A 153 8.13 -11.03 5.02
N PHE A 154 8.11 -10.03 5.91
CA PHE A 154 8.58 -8.69 5.55
C PHE A 154 10.04 -8.64 5.06
N PRO A 155 11.01 -9.37 5.66
CA PRO A 155 12.38 -9.43 5.13
C PRO A 155 12.46 -9.93 3.67
N GLU A 156 11.62 -10.91 3.31
CA GLU A 156 11.54 -11.41 1.93
C GLU A 156 10.95 -10.35 0.99
N LEU A 157 9.85 -9.71 1.40
CA LEU A 157 9.25 -8.61 0.63
C LEU A 157 10.25 -7.47 0.41
N LEU A 158 11.01 -7.10 1.44
CA LEU A 158 12.05 -6.07 1.34
C LEU A 158 13.12 -6.44 0.31
N LYS A 159 13.55 -7.70 0.28
CA LYS A 159 14.53 -8.19 -0.71
C LYS A 159 13.96 -8.06 -2.13
N ILE A 160 12.74 -8.56 -2.35
CA ILE A 160 12.09 -8.52 -3.67
C ILE A 160 11.86 -7.07 -4.11
N ALA A 161 11.44 -6.19 -3.20
CA ALA A 161 11.23 -4.78 -3.50
C ALA A 161 12.54 -4.12 -3.98
N LYS A 162 13.67 -4.39 -3.30
CA LYS A 162 14.99 -3.88 -3.72
C LYS A 162 15.37 -4.37 -5.12
N GLU A 163 15.13 -5.64 -5.42
CA GLU A 163 15.41 -6.23 -6.73
C GLU A 163 14.53 -5.56 -7.81
N LYS A 164 13.21 -5.50 -7.62
CA LYS A 164 12.25 -4.87 -8.54
C LYS A 164 12.59 -3.39 -8.77
N TRP A 165 12.94 -2.67 -7.71
CA TRP A 165 13.36 -1.26 -7.78
C TRP A 165 14.67 -1.11 -8.57
N THR A 166 15.68 -1.94 -8.30
CA THR A 166 16.98 -1.87 -8.98
C THR A 166 16.83 -2.14 -10.48
N ILE A 167 16.04 -3.17 -10.85
CA ILE A 167 15.76 -3.50 -12.24
C ILE A 167 15.06 -2.35 -12.94
N LYS A 168 13.97 -1.81 -12.35
CA LYS A 168 13.22 -0.69 -12.92
C LYS A 168 14.12 0.51 -13.22
N ASN A 169 14.87 0.97 -12.22
CA ASN A 169 15.71 2.15 -12.35
C ASN A 169 16.91 1.92 -13.28
N THR A 170 17.53 0.73 -13.25
CA THR A 170 18.63 0.40 -14.16
C THR A 170 18.16 0.35 -15.62
N THR A 171 17.00 -0.24 -15.88
CA THR A 171 16.40 -0.29 -17.22
C THR A 171 16.06 1.11 -17.73
N GLU A 172 15.44 1.95 -16.89
CA GLU A 172 15.12 3.33 -17.25
C GLU A 172 16.39 4.14 -17.56
N LEU A 173 17.43 4.04 -16.74
CA LEU A 173 18.71 4.71 -16.97
C LEU A 173 19.38 4.21 -18.26
N LYS A 174 19.38 2.91 -18.52
CA LYS A 174 19.92 2.35 -19.77
C LYS A 174 19.18 2.87 -21.00
N SER A 175 17.86 2.99 -20.93
CA SER A 175 17.06 3.60 -22.00
C SER A 175 17.48 5.04 -22.26
N ARG A 176 17.59 5.85 -21.20
CA ARG A 176 18.02 7.26 -21.31
C ARG A 176 19.44 7.40 -21.87
N ILE A 177 20.35 6.51 -21.48
CA ILE A 177 21.72 6.47 -22.02
C ILE A 177 21.68 6.15 -23.52
N SER A 178 20.92 5.14 -23.94
CA SER A 178 20.78 4.78 -25.35
C SER A 178 20.21 5.94 -26.19
N ASP A 179 19.20 6.63 -25.67
CA ASP A 179 18.60 7.77 -26.35
C ASP A 179 19.57 8.95 -26.45
N ALA A 180 20.35 9.22 -25.41
CA ALA A 180 21.39 10.24 -25.43
C ALA A 180 22.51 9.91 -26.43
N GLN A 181 22.93 8.64 -26.51
CA GLN A 181 23.93 8.17 -27.48
C GLN A 181 23.46 8.37 -28.92
N LYS A 182 22.20 8.03 -29.23
CA LYS A 182 21.61 8.27 -30.57
C LYS A 182 21.57 9.76 -30.93
N LYS A 183 21.26 10.63 -29.95
CA LYS A 183 21.29 12.08 -30.15
C LYS A 183 22.69 12.59 -30.44
N LEU A 184 23.71 12.09 -29.72
CA LEU A 184 25.11 12.45 -29.99
C LEU A 184 25.54 12.04 -31.40
N GLU A 185 25.23 10.82 -31.82
CA GLU A 185 25.52 10.34 -33.18
C GLU A 185 24.79 11.18 -34.24
N THR A 186 23.53 11.54 -33.99
CA THR A 186 22.76 12.43 -34.88
C THR A 186 23.43 13.78 -35.03
N ILE A 187 23.88 14.39 -33.92
CA ILE A 187 24.59 15.69 -33.93
C ILE A 187 25.92 15.58 -34.69
N GLN A 188 26.67 14.50 -34.49
CA GLN A 188 27.93 14.25 -35.22
C GLN A 188 27.69 14.14 -36.73
N ASN A 189 26.71 13.34 -37.14
CA ASN A 189 26.33 13.20 -38.55
C ASN A 189 25.82 14.52 -39.15
N GLN A 190 25.06 15.31 -38.38
CA GLN A 190 24.61 16.64 -38.79
C GLN A 190 25.80 17.61 -38.95
N ALA A 191 26.78 17.59 -38.05
CA ALA A 191 27.98 18.40 -38.15
C ALA A 191 28.79 18.03 -39.40
N ASP A 192 29.01 16.74 -39.65
CA ASP A 192 29.73 16.27 -40.83
C ASP A 192 29.05 16.75 -42.12
N LYS A 193 27.72 16.59 -42.22
CA LYS A 193 26.92 17.09 -43.35
C LYS A 193 27.04 18.60 -43.53
N TYR A 194 26.95 19.35 -42.44
CA TYR A 194 27.06 20.80 -42.46
C TYR A 194 28.43 21.25 -43.01
N PHE A 195 29.52 20.62 -42.55
CA PHE A 195 30.87 21.00 -42.96
C PHE A 195 31.26 20.56 -44.39
N ILE A 196 30.53 19.61 -44.99
CA ILE A 196 30.67 19.28 -46.42
C ILE A 196 29.74 20.10 -47.34
N GLY A 197 28.97 21.04 -46.77
CA GLY A 197 28.09 21.94 -47.52
C GLY A 197 26.69 21.37 -47.82
N GLU A 198 26.31 20.25 -47.20
CA GLU A 198 24.93 19.76 -47.27
C GLU A 198 24.00 20.59 -46.38
N PHE A 199 22.73 20.71 -46.78
CA PHE A 199 21.72 21.38 -45.96
C PHE A 199 21.32 20.48 -44.79
N VAL A 200 21.30 21.05 -43.58
CA VAL A 200 20.97 20.34 -42.35
C VAL A 200 19.82 21.05 -41.65
N PHE A 201 18.75 20.31 -41.35
CA PHE A 201 17.67 20.80 -40.50
C PHE A 201 18.09 20.63 -39.04
N ILE A 202 18.21 21.76 -38.34
CA ILE A 202 18.52 21.84 -36.91
C ILE A 202 17.21 21.88 -36.13
#